data_AF-A0A1Q7L0D6-F1
#
_entry.id   AF-A0A1Q7L0D6-F1
#
_cell.length_a   1.000
_cell.length_b   1.000
_cell.length_c   1.000
_cell.angle_alpha   90.00
_cell.angle_beta   90.00
_cell.angle_gamma   90.00
#
_symmetry.space_group_name_H-M   'P 1'
#
loop_
_entity.id
_entity.type
_entity.pdbx_description
1 polymer ?
#
loop_
_entity_poly.entity_id
_entity_poly.type
_entity_poly.pdbx_seq_one_letter_code
_entity_poly.pdbx_strand_id
1 'polypeptide(L)'
;MNLQRPDFAVDAMLGKLAKKLRVIGYNAKYSSSIEDEKLIELARKENRIVLTKDELLTKNAEKSGIKSVLIRGNDEIEQIIQVKKAIGLSNFVMDTNFSRCVSCNGTKSVLDL
;
A
#
# COMPACT_ATOMS: atom_id res chain seq x y z
N MET A 1 -8.21 -4.81 -21.20
CA MET A 1 -7.61 -3.65 -20.50
C MET A 1 -6.69 -4.19 -19.43
N ASN A 2 -5.38 -3.91 -19.49
CA ASN A 2 -4.45 -4.33 -18.45
C ASN A 2 -4.69 -3.48 -17.19
N LEU A 3 -5.40 -4.05 -16.22
CA LEU A 3 -5.54 -3.48 -14.88
C LEU A 3 -4.21 -3.67 -14.14
N GLN A 4 -3.29 -2.70 -14.23
CA GLN A 4 -2.12 -2.70 -13.37
C GLN A 4 -2.54 -2.28 -11.96
N ARG A 5 -2.68 -3.27 -11.06
CA ARG A 5 -2.86 -3.00 -9.62
C ARG A 5 -1.52 -2.50 -9.07
N PRO A 6 -1.46 -1.30 -8.48
CA PRO A 6 -0.23 -0.81 -7.89
C PRO A 6 0.11 -1.60 -6.62
N ASP A 7 1.41 -1.71 -6.37
CA ASP A 7 1.97 -2.19 -5.12
C ASP A 7 2.14 -1.02 -4.14
N PHE A 8 1.97 -1.30 -2.85
CA PHE A 8 2.11 -0.30 -1.79
C PHE A 8 3.28 -0.58 -0.86
N ALA A 9 3.96 0.49 -0.45
CA ALA A 9 4.85 0.55 0.70
C ALA A 9 4.13 1.39 1.77
N VAL A 10 3.77 0.76 2.88
CA VAL A 10 2.88 1.38 3.87
C VAL A 10 3.66 1.70 5.13
N ASP A 11 3.55 2.95 5.55
CA ASP A 11 4.14 3.50 6.77
C ASP A 11 3.66 2.77 8.05
N ALA A 12 4.48 2.81 9.11
CA ALA A 12 4.25 2.17 10.39
C ALA A 12 2.91 2.57 11.04
N MET A 13 2.44 3.81 10.81
CA MET A 13 1.18 4.34 11.36
C MET A 13 -0.07 3.73 10.70
N LEU A 14 0.07 3.08 9.56
CA LEU A 14 -1.03 2.62 8.70
C LEU A 14 -1.16 1.08 8.65
N GLY A 15 -0.74 0.39 9.71
CA GLY A 15 -0.76 -1.08 9.77
C GLY A 15 -2.13 -1.72 9.55
N LYS A 16 -3.21 -1.10 10.04
CA LYS A 16 -4.59 -1.56 9.78
C LYS A 16 -4.96 -1.45 8.29
N LEU A 17 -4.63 -0.32 7.66
CA LEU A 17 -4.84 -0.11 6.24
C LEU A 17 -4.04 -1.12 5.40
N ALA A 18 -2.76 -1.36 5.74
CA ALA A 18 -1.94 -2.36 5.07
C ALA A 18 -2.59 -3.75 5.07
N LYS A 19 -3.09 -4.20 6.23
CA LYS A 19 -3.77 -5.49 6.36
C LYS A 19 -5.04 -5.55 5.52
N LYS A 20 -5.84 -4.49 5.51
CA LYS A 20 -7.06 -4.42 4.69
C LYS A 20 -6.77 -4.46 3.19
N LEU A 21 -5.76 -3.71 2.74
CA LEU A 21 -5.30 -3.75 1.35
C LEU A 21 -4.89 -5.16 0.93
N ARG A 22 -4.20 -5.91 1.80
CA ARG A 22 -3.87 -7.33 1.57
C ARG A 22 -5.10 -8.21 1.41
N VAL A 23 -6.12 -8.03 2.25
CA VAL A 23 -7.39 -8.80 2.17
C VAL A 23 -8.10 -8.55 0.84
N ILE A 24 -8.16 -7.30 0.39
CA ILE A 24 -8.89 -6.94 -0.85
C ILE A 24 -8.06 -7.11 -2.13
N GLY A 25 -6.85 -7.68 -2.03
CA GLY A 25 -6.08 -8.15 -3.18
C GLY A 25 -4.93 -7.26 -3.65
N TYR A 26 -4.40 -6.40 -2.78
CA TYR A 26 -3.19 -5.59 -3.06
C TYR A 26 -1.97 -6.11 -2.33
N ASN A 27 -0.82 -5.98 -2.99
CA ASN A 27 0.49 -6.19 -2.38
C ASN A 27 0.89 -4.94 -1.57
N ALA A 28 0.71 -5.00 -0.26
CA ALA A 28 1.02 -3.90 0.65
C ALA A 28 2.11 -4.31 1.64
N LYS A 29 3.36 -3.97 1.35
CA LYS A 29 4.48 -4.20 2.27
C LYS A 29 4.39 -3.21 3.44
N TYR A 30 4.54 -3.74 4.64
CA TYR A 30 4.39 -3.03 5.90
C TYR A 30 5.22 -3.73 6.97
N SER A 31 5.91 -2.95 7.78
CA SER A 31 6.49 -3.37 9.06
C SER A 31 6.20 -2.26 10.08
N SER A 32 5.90 -2.63 11.33
CA SER A 32 5.72 -1.65 12.41
C SER A 32 7.02 -0.97 12.84
N SER A 33 8.16 -1.45 12.38
CA SER A 33 9.50 -0.94 12.71
C SER A 33 10.26 -0.42 11.49
N ILE A 34 9.60 -0.24 10.34
CA ILE A 34 10.28 0.34 9.17
C ILE A 34 10.54 1.83 9.41
N GLU A 35 11.77 2.25 9.12
CA GLU A 35 12.16 3.66 9.12
C GLU A 35 11.78 4.31 7.78
N ASP A 36 11.49 5.61 7.79
CA ASP A 36 11.11 6.41 6.63
C ASP A 36 12.05 6.25 5.43
N GLU A 37 13.36 6.28 5.67
CA GLU A 37 14.40 6.14 4.63
C GLU A 37 14.33 4.77 3.97
N LYS A 38 14.16 3.71 4.76
CA LYS A 38 13.99 2.33 4.27
C LYS A 38 12.66 2.16 3.53
N LEU A 39 11.61 2.86 3.95
CA LEU A 39 10.32 2.84 3.25
C LEU A 39 10.42 3.49 1.86
N ILE A 40 11.12 4.63 1.76
CA ILE A 40 11.44 5.31 0.50
C ILE A 40 12.30 4.41 -0.39
N GLU A 41 13.35 3.79 0.15
CA GLU A 41 14.21 2.87 -0.61
C GLU A 41 13.43 1.67 -1.14
N LEU A 42 12.60 1.06 -0.30
CA LEU A 42 11.71 -0.04 -0.69
C LEU A 42 10.77 0.38 -1.82
N ALA A 43 10.17 1.57 -1.72
CA ALA A 43 9.27 2.08 -2.72
C ALA A 43 9.97 2.33 -4.05
N ARG A 44 11.18 2.88 -4.03
CA ARG A 44 12.01 3.10 -5.22
C ARG A 44 12.39 1.77 -5.88
N LYS A 45 12.94 0.84 -5.10
CA LYS A 45 13.46 -0.45 -5.60
C LYS A 45 12.38 -1.31 -6.24
N GLU A 46 11.17 -1.25 -5.71
CA GLU A 46 10.07 -2.13 -6.12
C GLU A 46 8.93 -1.38 -6.83
N ASN A 47 9.15 -0.13 -7.21
CA ASN A 47 8.17 0.72 -7.89
C ASN A 47 6.80 0.76 -7.16
N ARG A 48 6.83 0.98 -5.84
CA ARG A 48 5.64 1.02 -4.98
C ARG A 48 5.18 2.45 -4.74
N ILE A 49 3.88 2.60 -4.50
CA ILE A 49 3.30 3.84 -4.00
C ILE A 49 3.44 3.87 -2.47
N VAL A 50 4.00 4.95 -1.92
CA VAL A 50 4.08 5.16 -0.46
C VAL A 50 2.73 5.59 0.08
N LEU A 51 2.23 4.93 1.12
CA LEU A 51 1.08 5.38 1.90
C LEU A 51 1.57 5.83 3.27
N THR A 52 1.29 7.07 3.66
CA THR A 52 1.75 7.62 4.94
C THR A 52 0.75 8.64 5.50
N LYS A 53 0.75 8.84 6.83
CA LYS A 53 0.11 10.00 7.48
C LYS A 53 1.07 11.16 7.68
N ASP A 54 2.37 10.96 7.44
CA ASP A 54 3.42 11.94 7.67
C ASP A 54 3.62 12.84 6.44
N GLU A 55 3.46 14.15 6.62
CA GLU A 55 3.65 15.15 5.58
C GLU A 55 5.12 15.31 5.15
N LEU A 56 6.06 15.17 6.09
CA LEU A 56 7.49 15.24 5.81
C LEU A 56 7.92 14.03 4.97
N LEU A 57 7.46 12.83 5.33
CA LEU A 57 7.70 11.63 4.53
C LEU A 57 7.13 11.76 3.10
N THR A 58 5.94 12.35 2.97
CA THR A 58 5.34 12.65 1.66
C THR A 58 6.24 13.59 0.84
N LYS A 59 6.71 14.69 1.43
CA LYS A 59 7.64 15.63 0.78
C LYS A 59 8.97 14.97 0.40
N ASN A 60 9.49 14.07 1.24
CA ASN A 60 10.73 13.35 0.98
C ASN A 60 10.57 12.32 -0.15
N ALA A 61 9.43 11.64 -0.23
CA ALA A 61 9.08 10.75 -1.33
C ALA A 61 8.99 11.53 -2.66
N GLU A 62 8.32 12.68 -2.67
CA GLU A 62 8.21 13.56 -3.84
C GLU A 62 9.58 14.03 -4.35
N LYS A 63 10.44 14.55 -3.45
CA LYS A 63 11.83 14.92 -3.78
C LYS A 63 12.64 13.76 -4.37
N SER A 64 12.28 12.54 -4.00
CA SER A 64 12.91 11.29 -4.45
C SER A 64 12.29 10.73 -5.75
N GLY A 65 11.31 11.41 -6.35
CA GLY A 65 10.59 10.93 -7.53
C GLY A 65 9.66 9.75 -7.27
N ILE A 66 9.30 9.49 -6.01
CA ILE A 66 8.46 8.36 -5.60
C ILE A 66 7.03 8.85 -5.44
N LYS A 67 6.07 8.10 -6.02
CA LYS A 67 4.64 8.37 -5.82
C LYS A 67 4.26 8.10 -4.37
N SER A 68 3.56 9.04 -3.75
CA SER A 68 3.06 8.92 -2.39
C SER A 68 1.61 9.41 -2.26
N VAL A 69 0.89 8.86 -1.29
CA VAL A 69 -0.46 9.29 -0.90
C VAL A 69 -0.45 9.65 0.58
N LEU A 70 -0.72 10.92 0.86
CA LEU A 70 -0.93 11.41 2.21
C LEU A 70 -2.34 11.05 2.67
N ILE A 71 -2.41 10.14 3.62
CA ILE A 71 -3.64 9.63 4.22
C ILE A 71 -4.07 10.56 5.36
N ARG A 72 -5.23 11.20 5.22
CA ARG A 72 -5.83 12.08 6.23
C ARG A 72 -6.98 11.42 6.99
N GLY A 73 -7.51 10.33 6.47
CA GLY A 73 -8.66 9.64 7.06
C GLY A 73 -8.39 9.10 8.47
N ASN A 74 -9.39 9.21 9.34
CA ASN A 74 -9.28 8.78 10.73
C ASN A 74 -9.77 7.34 10.91
N ASP A 75 -10.79 6.93 10.15
CA ASP A 75 -11.23 5.55 10.09
C ASP A 75 -10.74 4.83 8.82
N GLU A 76 -10.88 3.51 8.83
CA GLU A 76 -10.33 2.65 7.79
C GLU A 76 -11.06 2.77 6.44
N ILE A 77 -12.35 3.15 6.44
CA ILE A 77 -13.14 3.32 5.21
C ILE A 77 -12.67 4.59 4.50
N GLU A 78 -12.52 5.69 5.22
CA GLU A 78 -11.97 6.94 4.69
C GLU A 78 -10.60 6.74 4.05
N GLN A 79 -9.73 5.98 4.73
CA GLN A 79 -8.39 5.67 4.24
C GLN A 79 -8.42 4.88 2.92
N ILE A 80 -9.27 3.86 2.80
CA ILE A 80 -9.45 3.10 1.56
C ILE A 80 -9.99 4.00 0.44
N ILE A 81 -10.96 4.87 0.75
CA ILE A 81 -11.52 5.83 -0.22
C ILE A 81 -10.42 6.77 -0.73
N GLN A 82 -9.52 7.23 0.15
CA GLN A 82 -8.39 8.07 -0.26
C GLN A 82 -7.42 7.34 -1.17
N VAL A 83 -7.04 6.10 -0.84
CA VAL A 83 -6.19 5.26 -1.72
C VAL A 83 -6.86 5.07 -3.08
N LYS A 84 -8.14 4.72 -3.10
CA LYS A 84 -8.93 4.53 -4.33
C LYS A 84 -8.95 5.80 -5.20
N LYS A 85 -9.14 6.97 -4.60
CA LYS A 85 -9.10 8.26 -5.32
C LYS A 85 -7.71 8.55 -5.89
N ALA A 86 -6.66 8.27 -5.13
CA ALA A 86 -5.28 8.57 -5.51
C ALA A 86 -4.76 7.68 -6.66
N ILE A 87 -5.16 6.41 -6.72
CA ILE A 87 -4.73 5.51 -7.81
C ILE A 87 -5.64 5.56 -9.05
N GLY A 88 -6.76 6.29 -8.96
CA GLY A 88 -7.80 6.38 -9.98
C GLY A 88 -8.87 5.31 -9.84
N LEU A 89 -10.15 5.71 -9.97
CA LEU A 89 -11.31 4.86 -9.75
C LEU A 89 -11.34 3.62 -10.67
N SER A 90 -10.87 3.74 -11.90
CA SER A 90 -10.80 2.65 -12.88
C SER A 90 -9.72 1.62 -12.58
N ASN A 91 -8.72 1.97 -11.76
CA ASN A 91 -7.60 1.10 -11.41
C ASN A 91 -7.77 0.44 -10.04
N PHE A 92 -8.83 0.77 -9.31
CA PHE A 92 -9.12 0.18 -8.01
C PHE A 92 -10.09 -1.00 -8.16
N VAL A 93 -9.55 -2.21 -8.05
CA VAL A 93 -10.32 -3.46 -8.09
C VAL A 93 -10.16 -4.18 -6.76
N MET A 94 -11.29 -4.54 -6.15
CA MET A 94 -11.31 -5.44 -4.99
C MET A 94 -11.56 -6.84 -5.49
N ASP A 95 -10.61 -7.73 -5.25
CA ASP A 95 -10.69 -9.11 -5.71
C ASP A 95 -9.85 -10.00 -4.81
N THR A 96 -10.56 -10.78 -4.00
CA THR A 96 -10.02 -11.60 -2.93
C THR A 96 -9.30 -12.84 -3.45
N ASN A 97 -9.39 -13.18 -4.75
CA ASN A 97 -8.55 -14.21 -5.34
C ASN A 97 -7.07 -13.81 -5.32
N PHE A 98 -6.79 -12.50 -5.32
CA PHE A 98 -5.44 -11.96 -5.15
C PHE A 98 -5.12 -11.61 -3.69
N SER A 99 -5.96 -12.05 -2.74
CA SER A 99 -5.73 -11.79 -1.32
C SER A 99 -4.36 -12.29 -0.88
N ARG A 100 -3.72 -11.51 -0.01
CA ARG A 100 -2.40 -11.80 0.54
C ARG A 100 -2.50 -12.05 2.04
N CYS A 101 -1.54 -12.81 2.56
CA CYS A 101 -1.45 -13.08 3.99
C CYS A 101 -1.39 -11.77 4.76
N VAL A 102 -2.31 -11.55 5.71
CA VAL A 102 -2.36 -10.32 6.51
C VAL A 102 -1.12 -10.13 7.39
N SER A 103 -0.40 -11.21 7.71
CA SER A 103 0.84 -11.17 8.50
C SER A 103 2.06 -10.86 7.63
N CYS A 104 2.34 -11.70 6.61
CA CYS A 104 3.58 -11.62 5.85
C CYS A 104 3.46 -11.05 4.43
N ASN A 105 2.26 -10.69 3.96
CA ASN A 105 1.98 -10.22 2.59
C ASN A 105 2.28 -11.25 1.48
N GLY A 106 2.53 -12.51 1.83
CA GLY A 106 2.72 -13.61 0.89
C GLY A 106 1.45 -13.93 0.11
N THR A 107 1.61 -14.39 -1.12
CA THR A 107 0.52 -14.97 -1.92
C THR A 107 0.15 -16.34 -1.37
N LYS A 108 -1.12 -16.71 -1.46
CA LYS A 108 -1.50 -18.11 -1.23
C LYS A 108 -0.99 -18.90 -2.44
N SER A 109 0.00 -19.77 -2.25
CA SER A 109 0.14 -20.91 -3.15
C SER A 109 -1.05 -21.81 -2.87
N VAL A 110 -1.74 -22.26 -3.91
CA VAL A 110 -2.66 -23.40 -3.76
C VAL A 110 -1.80 -24.53 -3.21
N LEU A 111 -2.12 -25.00 -2.01
CA LEU A 111 -1.66 -26.32 -1.59
C LEU A 111 -2.53 -27.26 -2.40
N ASP A 112 -1.97 -27.79 -3.49
CA ASP A 112 -2.59 -28.88 -4.23
C ASP A 112 -2.69 -30.07 -3.26
N LEU A 113 -3.89 -30.26 -2.69
CA LEU A 113 -4.28 -31.43 -1.90
C LEU A 113 -5.03 -32.40 -2.79
#